data_AF-Q5M6H6-F1
#
_entry.id   AF-Q5M6H6-F1
#
_cell.length_a   1.000
_cell.length_b   1.000
_cell.length_c   1.000
_cell.angle_alpha   90.00
_cell.angle_beta   90.00
_cell.angle_gamma   90.00
#
_symmetry.space_group_name_H-M   'P 1'
#
loop_
_entity.id
_entity.type
_entity.pdbx_description
1 polymer ?
#
loop_
_entity_poly.entity_id
_entity_poly.type
_entity_poly.pdbx_seq_one_letter_code
_entity_poly.pdbx_strand_id
1 'polypeptide(L)' 'MMRYLTKTYKNFLLVGLTFLAISLIFYILAWLGRPSLENTLVNVSSIAFTLGISTYVLLGLKMITDTLKMSSHS' A
#
# COMPACT_ATOMS: atom_id res chain seq x y z
N MET A 1 19.75 -15.29 3.39
CA MET A 1 19.18 -14.16 4.16
C MET A 1 18.98 -12.91 3.29
N MET A 2 20.04 -12.26 2.78
CA MET A 2 19.97 -11.02 1.96
C MET A 2 18.99 -11.10 0.77
N ARG A 3 18.95 -12.24 0.09
CA ARG A 3 18.15 -12.47 -1.13
C ARG A 3 16.65 -12.60 -0.87
N TYR A 4 16.24 -12.96 0.35
CA TYR A 4 14.84 -13.04 0.75
C TYR A 4 14.31 -11.66 1.11
N LEU A 5 15.07 -10.89 1.90
CA LEU A 5 14.73 -9.53 2.30
C LEU A 5 14.57 -8.59 1.09
N THR A 6 15.48 -8.66 0.12
CA THR A 6 15.40 -7.84 -1.12
C THR A 6 14.21 -8.21 -1.99
N LYS A 7 13.79 -9.48 -2.01
CA LYS A 7 12.63 -9.94 -2.78
C LYS A 7 11.33 -9.47 -2.13
N THR A 8 11.23 -9.57 -0.80
CA THR A 8 10.08 -9.09 -0.05
C THR A 8 9.98 -7.57 -0.08
N TYR A 9 11.10 -6.85 0.00
CA TYR A 9 11.13 -5.39 -0.14
C TYR A 9 10.72 -4.93 -1.55
N LYS A 10 11.15 -5.64 -2.60
CA LYS A 10 10.68 -5.40 -3.97
C LYS A 10 9.18 -5.64 -4.13
N ASN A 11 8.67 -6.75 -3.62
CA ASN A 11 7.23 -7.02 -3.65
C ASN A 11 6.45 -5.98 -2.84
N PHE A 12 6.98 -5.53 -1.71
CA PHE A 12 6.39 -4.50 -0.87
C PHE A 12 6.31 -3.16 -1.59
N LEU A 13 7.41 -2.71 -2.21
CA LEU A 13 7.44 -1.52 -3.07
C LEU A 13 6.48 -1.63 -4.25
N LEU A 14 6.43 -2.79 -4.91
CA LEU A 14 5.54 -3.04 -6.05
C LEU A 14 4.07 -2.91 -5.62
N VAL A 15 3.69 -3.51 -4.49
CA VAL A 15 2.32 -3.43 -3.95
C VAL A 15 1.96 -1.99 -3.57
N GLY A 16 2.84 -1.25 -2.92
CA GLY A 16 2.59 0.16 -2.62
C GLY A 16 2.40 1.01 -3.89
N LEU A 17 3.22 0.77 -4.91
CA LEU A 17 3.13 1.49 -6.18
C LEU A 17 1.85 1.15 -6.96
N THR A 18 1.40 -0.11 -6.96
CA THR A 18 0.13 -0.48 -7.61
C THR A 18 -1.08 0.12 -6.91
N PHE A 19 -1.11 0.14 -5.58
CA PHE A 19 -2.18 0.83 -4.82
C PHE A 19 -2.21 2.34 -5.11
N LEU A 20 -1.03 2.97 -5.20
CA LEU A 20 -0.91 4.38 -5.58
C LEU A 20 -1.43 4.64 -7.00
N ALA A 21 -1.02 3.81 -7.97
CA ALA A 21 -1.45 3.93 -9.35
C ALA A 21 -2.98 3.73 -9.50
N ILE A 22 -3.56 2.74 -8.83
CA ILE A 22 -5.01 2.50 -8.82
C ILE A 22 -5.74 3.71 -8.23
N SER A 23 -5.29 4.22 -7.08
CA SER A 23 -5.92 5.38 -6.44
C SER A 23 -5.88 6.62 -7.33
N LEU A 24 -4.78 6.83 -8.07
CA LEU A 24 -4.63 7.93 -9.00
C LEU A 24 -5.56 7.79 -10.22
N ILE A 25 -5.72 6.57 -10.75
CA ILE A 25 -6.66 6.29 -11.84
C ILE A 25 -8.09 6.59 -11.40
N PHE A 26 -8.49 6.12 -10.22
CA PHE A 26 -9.82 6.40 -9.66
C PHE A 26 -10.05 7.89 -9.40
N TYR A 27 -9.02 8.63 -8.98
CA TYR A 27 -9.10 10.08 -8.80
C TYR A 27 -9.33 10.82 -10.13
N ILE A 28 -8.61 10.44 -11.19
CA ILE A 28 -8.79 11.03 -12.53
C ILE A 28 -10.16 10.65 -13.11
N LEU A 29 -10.60 9.40 -12.92
CA LEU A 29 -11.93 8.95 -13.34
C LEU A 29 -13.05 9.66 -12.57
N ALA A 30 -12.84 9.93 -11.28
CA ALA A 30 -13.75 10.75 -10.49
C ALA A 30 -13.86 12.13 -11.14
N TRP A 31 -12.74 12.82 -11.34
CA TRP A 31 -12.71 14.16 -11.95
C TRP A 31 -13.39 14.25 -13.33
N LEU A 32 -13.39 13.15 -14.10
CA LEU A 32 -14.04 13.09 -15.41
C LEU A 32 -15.53 12.69 -15.35
N GLY A 33 -15.99 12.20 -14.19
CA GLY A 33 -17.34 11.73 -13.94
C GLY A 33 -18.32 12.83 -13.57
N ARG A 34 -19.62 12.52 -13.59
CA ARG A 34 -20.68 13.43 -13.09
C ARG A 34 -20.49 13.71 -11.59
N PRO A 35 -20.95 14.86 -11.06
CA PRO A 35 -20.73 15.27 -9.66
C PRO A 35 -21.23 14.27 -8.61
N SER A 36 -22.25 13.46 -8.91
CA SER A 36 -22.70 12.37 -8.02
C SER A 36 -21.76 11.16 -7.99
N LEU A 37 -21.04 10.91 -9.09
CA LEU A 37 -20.06 9.84 -9.23
C LEU A 37 -18.70 10.26 -8.69
N GLU A 38 -18.32 11.54 -8.83
CA GLU A 38 -17.11 12.14 -8.24
C GLU A 38 -17.02 11.84 -6.74
N ASN A 39 -18.04 12.23 -5.98
CA ASN A 39 -18.04 12.05 -4.53
C ASN A 39 -17.90 10.58 -4.14
N THR A 40 -18.56 9.68 -4.89
CA THR A 40 -18.51 8.24 -4.60
C THR A 40 -17.15 7.65 -4.94
N LEU A 41 -16.58 8.00 -6.11
CA LEU A 41 -15.28 7.51 -6.56
C LEU A 41 -14.13 8.05 -5.70
N VAL A 42 -14.19 9.32 -5.30
CA VAL A 42 -13.21 9.92 -4.36
C VAL A 42 -13.28 9.26 -2.99
N ASN A 43 -14.49 8.94 -2.48
CA ASN A 43 -14.60 8.24 -1.20
C ASN A 43 -14.06 6.81 -1.29
N VAL A 44 -14.38 6.08 -2.37
CA VAL A 44 -13.88 4.72 -2.60
C VAL A 44 -12.36 4.72 -2.78
N SER A 45 -11.80 5.69 -3.53
CA SER A 45 -10.35 5.81 -3.70
C SER A 45 -9.66 6.17 -2.39
N SER A 46 -10.26 7.03 -1.57
CA SER A 46 -9.73 7.38 -0.24
C SER A 46 -9.71 6.18 0.70
N ILE A 47 -10.76 5.35 0.69
CA ILE A 47 -10.82 4.10 1.46
C ILE A 47 -9.75 3.11 0.95
N ALA A 48 -9.67 2.90 -0.36
CA ALA A 48 -8.70 2.00 -0.96
C ALA A 48 -7.25 2.43 -0.67
N PHE A 49 -6.98 3.74 -0.73
CA PHE A 49 -5.69 4.32 -0.41
C PHE A 49 -5.35 4.15 1.07
N THR A 50 -6.28 4.44 1.97
CA THR A 50 -6.10 4.28 3.42
C THR A 50 -5.85 2.82 3.81
N LEU A 51 -6.58 1.88 3.19
CA LEU A 51 -6.33 0.45 3.35
C LEU A 51 -4.95 0.05 2.80
N GLY A 52 -4.56 0.57 1.63
CA GLY A 52 -3.23 0.36 1.06
C GLY A 52 -2.11 0.79 2.01
N ILE A 53 -2.20 2.02 2.53
CA ILE A 53 -1.26 2.57 3.53
C ILE A 53 -1.25 1.72 4.80
N SER A 54 -2.41 1.37 5.35
CA SER A 54 -2.50 0.58 6.59
C SER A 54 -1.87 -0.80 6.46
N THR A 55 -2.12 -1.47 5.33
CA THR A 55 -1.54 -2.78 5.03
C THR A 55 -0.02 -2.65 4.85
N TYR A 56 0.44 -1.57 4.23
CA TYR A 56 1.85 -1.24 4.08
C TYR A 56 2.54 -1.06 5.43
N VAL A 57 1.96 -0.27 6.33
CA VAL A 57 2.48 -0.04 7.69
C VAL A 57 2.53 -1.35 8.49
N LEU A 58 1.49 -2.18 8.45
CA LEU A 58 1.48 -3.48 9.14
C LEU A 58 2.58 -4.41 8.65
N LEU A 59 2.75 -4.53 7.33
CA LEU A 59 3.80 -5.36 6.72
C LEU A 59 5.20 -4.84 7.06
N GLY A 60 5.40 -3.52 7.05
CA GLY A 60 6.65 -2.89 7.47
C GLY A 60 6.96 -3.16 8.95
N LEU A 61 5.97 -3.02 9.84
CA LEU A 61 6.12 -3.31 11.26
C LEU A 61 6.43 -4.79 11.50
N LYS A 62 5.78 -5.69 10.76
CA LYS A 62 6.06 -7.13 10.81
C LYS A 62 7.51 -7.42 10.40
N MET A 63 8.01 -6.80 9.33
CA MET A 63 9.42 -6.92 8.93
C MET A 63 10.40 -6.46 10.01
N ILE A 64 10.13 -5.31 10.64
CA ILE A 64 10.98 -4.78 11.72
C ILE A 64 10.95 -5.76 12.90
N THR A 65 9.77 -6.23 13.29
CA THR A 65 9.59 -7.18 14.40
C THR A 65 10.28 -8.51 14.13
N ASP A 66 10.14 -9.05 12.91
CA ASP A 66 10.79 -10.29 12.49
C ASP A 66 12.31 -10.13 12.51
N THR A 67 12.84 -8.96 12.11
CA THR A 67 14.28 -8.65 12.15
C THR A 67 14.79 -8.54 13.60
N LEU A 68 14.05 -7.87 14.49
CA LEU A 68 14.39 -7.72 15.91
C LEU A 68 14.36 -9.06 16.67
N LYS A 69 13.36 -9.91 16.39
CA LYS A 69 13.31 -11.27 16.98
C LYS A 69 14.49 -12.12 16.55
N MET A 70 14.93 -11.97 15.30
CA MET A 70 16.07 -12.72 14.77
C MET A 70 17.41 -12.23 15.34
N SER A 71 17.54 -10.93 15.67
CA SER A 71 18.72 -10.41 16.37
C SER A 71 18.73 -10.74 17.87
N SER A 72 17.55 -10.93 18.49
CA SER A 72 17.43 -11.27 19.92
C SER A 72 17.80 -12.72 20.26
N HIS A 73 17.90 -13.60 19.25
CA HIS A 73 18.28 -15.01 19.42
C HIS A 73 19.76 -15.28 19.08
N SER A 74 20.59 -14.23 18.94
CA SER A 74 22.04 -14.33 18.76
C SER A 74 22.80 -14.09 20.04
#